data_AF-A0A3C1DAK0-F1
#
_entry.id   AF-A0A3C1DAK0-F1
#
_cell.length_a   1.000
_cell.length_b   1.000
_cell.length_c   1.000
_cell.angle_alpha   90.00
_cell.angle_beta   90.00
_cell.angle_gamma   90.00
#
_symmetry.space_group_name_H-M   'P 1'
#
loop_
_entity.id
_entity.type
_entity.pdbx_description
1 polymer ?
#
loop_
_entity_poly.entity_id
_entity_poly.type
_entity_poly.pdbx_seq_one_letter_code
_entity_poly.pdbx_strand_id
1 'polypeptide(L)'
;MRKRLMEYRKRIDALLDADAPGTDWDAAIEEHLAQTAFFQHERLIHLLVTLAFALMELASAIAAMLAPAGSVQVLAAALAVLLLVLLVPYIVHYYFLENETQKLYAQYDRMISLRESAERGGKTRPAPPI
;
A
#
# COMPACT_ATOMS: atom_id res chain seq x y z
N MET A 1 11.80 -1.33 1.67
CA MET A 1 10.61 -1.52 2.54
C MET A 1 10.10 -2.96 2.66
N ARG A 2 9.94 -3.72 1.56
CA ARG A 2 9.21 -5.01 1.54
C ARG A 2 9.45 -5.97 2.70
N LYS A 3 10.71 -6.27 3.06
CA LYS A 3 11.01 -7.24 4.14
C LYS A 3 10.48 -6.79 5.50
N ARG A 4 10.70 -5.51 5.84
CA ARG A 4 10.21 -4.91 7.10
C ARG A 4 8.68 -4.95 7.18
N LEU A 5 7.99 -4.66 6.07
CA LEU A 5 6.53 -4.78 5.98
C LEU A 5 6.05 -6.21 6.24
N MET A 6 6.67 -7.18 5.57
CA MET A 6 6.26 -8.59 5.71
C MET A 6 6.52 -9.13 7.12
N GLU A 7 7.63 -8.74 7.76
CA GLU A 7 7.94 -9.10 9.14
C GLU A 7 6.97 -8.47 10.12
N TYR A 8 6.67 -7.17 9.95
CA TYR A 8 5.67 -6.48 10.77
C TYR A 8 4.27 -7.09 10.60
N ARG A 9 3.85 -7.34 9.35
CA ARG A 9 2.54 -7.94 9.06
C ARG A 9 2.40 -9.30 9.72
N LYS A 10 3.44 -10.15 9.64
CA LYS A 10 3.49 -11.45 10.33
C LYS A 10 3.42 -11.33 11.84
N ARG A 11 4.10 -10.34 12.43
CA ARG A 11 4.02 -10.06 13.87
C ARG A 11 2.59 -9.70 14.28
N ILE A 12 1.91 -8.85 13.50
CA ILE A 12 0.53 -8.45 13.76
C ILE A 12 -0.44 -9.61 13.55
N ASP A 13 -0.30 -10.39 12.46
CA ASP A 13 -1.10 -11.60 12.23
C ASP A 13 -0.98 -12.58 13.42
N ALA A 14 0.24 -12.83 13.89
CA ALA A 14 0.46 -13.69 15.06
C ALA A 14 -0.16 -13.15 16.35
N LEU A 15 -0.13 -11.82 16.54
CA LEU A 15 -0.74 -11.15 17.69
C LEU A 15 -2.28 -11.20 17.63
N LEU A 16 -2.86 -11.05 16.44
CA LEU A 16 -4.29 -11.17 16.18
C LEU A 16 -4.82 -12.59 16.34
N ASP A 17 -3.98 -13.61 16.10
CA ASP A 17 -4.35 -15.03 16.24
C ASP A 17 -4.16 -15.55 17.67
N ALA A 18 -3.27 -14.94 18.45
CA ALA A 18 -3.00 -15.35 19.83
C ALA A 18 -4.10 -14.92 20.83
N ASP A 19 -5.01 -14.02 20.44
CA ASP A 19 -6.09 -13.44 21.28
C ASP A 19 -5.62 -13.13 22.72
N ALA A 20 -4.41 -12.58 22.83
CA ALA A 20 -3.67 -12.56 24.09
C ALA A 20 -4.36 -11.63 25.11
N PRO A 21 -4.83 -12.16 26.25
CA PRO A 21 -5.48 -11.35 27.28
C PRO A 21 -4.51 -10.30 27.83
N GLY A 22 -4.96 -9.04 27.91
CA GLY A 22 -4.14 -7.92 28.42
C GLY A 22 -3.29 -7.20 27.38
N THR A 23 -3.52 -7.44 26.09
CA THR A 23 -2.91 -6.64 25.02
C THR A 23 -3.40 -5.19 25.08
N ASP A 24 -2.47 -4.24 25.11
CA ASP A 24 -2.76 -2.82 24.92
C ASP A 24 -3.06 -2.56 23.43
N TRP A 25 -4.34 -2.73 23.09
CA TRP A 25 -4.81 -2.56 21.72
C TRP A 25 -4.68 -1.12 21.23
N ASP A 26 -4.76 -0.12 22.11
CA ASP A 26 -4.66 1.28 21.69
C ASP A 26 -3.24 1.64 21.25
N ALA A 27 -2.23 1.23 22.03
CA ALA A 27 -0.83 1.41 21.63
C ALA A 27 -0.48 0.62 20.36
N ALA A 28 -1.01 -0.60 20.21
CA ALA A 28 -0.79 -1.41 19.02
C ALA A 28 -1.43 -0.80 17.76
N ILE A 29 -2.65 -0.25 17.90
CA ILE A 29 -3.35 0.44 16.82
C ILE A 29 -2.60 1.71 16.39
N GLU A 30 -2.09 2.49 17.35
CA GLU A 30 -1.30 3.70 17.05
C GLU A 30 -0.03 3.37 16.25
N GLU A 31 0.71 2.34 16.66
CA GLU A 31 1.87 1.84 15.90
C GLU A 31 1.46 1.40 14.48
N HIS A 32 0.32 0.70 14.37
CA HIS A 32 -0.19 0.19 13.09
C HIS A 32 -0.59 1.31 12.12
N LEU A 33 -1.23 2.36 12.63
CA LEU A 33 -1.59 3.54 11.84
C LEU A 33 -0.35 4.29 11.36
N ALA A 34 0.64 4.48 12.23
CA ALA A 34 1.91 5.12 11.86
C ALA A 34 2.62 4.34 10.74
N GLN A 35 2.69 3.00 10.85
CA GLN A 35 3.26 2.17 9.79
C GLN A 35 2.46 2.24 8.50
N THR A 36 1.14 2.16 8.57
CA THR A 36 0.26 2.26 7.39
C THR A 36 0.47 3.60 6.66
N ALA A 37 0.65 4.70 7.40
CA ALA A 37 0.93 6.02 6.82
C ALA A 37 2.24 6.05 6.03
N PHE A 38 3.31 5.39 6.51
CA PHE A 38 4.57 5.27 5.76
C PHE A 38 4.38 4.53 4.43
N PHE A 39 3.59 3.45 4.41
CA PHE A 39 3.30 2.69 3.18
C PHE A 39 2.41 3.49 2.22
N GLN A 40 1.43 4.23 2.73
CA GLN A 40 0.63 5.15 1.91
C GLN A 40 1.51 6.21 1.25
N HIS A 41 2.51 6.74 1.96
CA HIS A 41 3.44 7.73 1.41
C HIS A 41 4.26 7.13 0.26
N GLU A 42 4.87 5.96 0.45
CA GLU A 42 5.65 5.28 -0.61
C GLU A 42 4.79 4.96 -1.84
N ARG A 43 3.53 4.54 -1.62
CA ARG A 43 2.55 4.30 -2.68
C ARG A 43 2.22 5.57 -3.46
N LEU A 44 1.97 6.69 -2.76
CA LEU A 44 1.67 7.98 -3.39
C LEU A 44 2.84 8.44 -4.27
N ILE A 45 4.07 8.36 -3.76
CA ILE A 45 5.26 8.72 -4.55
C ILE A 45 5.38 7.84 -5.80
N HIS A 46 5.15 6.53 -5.69
CA HIS A 46 5.16 5.65 -6.86
C HIS A 46 4.06 5.99 -7.87
N LEU A 47 2.86 6.36 -7.40
CA LEU A 47 1.79 6.83 -8.29
C LEU A 47 2.20 8.08 -9.05
N LEU A 48 2.76 9.08 -8.35
CA LEU A 48 3.19 10.34 -8.96
C LEU A 48 4.31 10.13 -9.98
N VAL A 49 5.31 9.30 -9.65
CA VAL A 49 6.40 8.99 -10.58
C VAL A 49 5.86 8.21 -11.79
N THR A 50 5.00 7.21 -11.57
CA THR A 50 4.38 6.43 -12.67
C THR A 50 3.54 7.33 -13.58
N LEU A 51 2.78 8.26 -13.00
CA LEU A 51 2.00 9.24 -13.75
C LEU A 51 2.90 10.14 -14.59
N ALA A 52 4.02 10.62 -14.03
CA ALA A 52 4.98 11.42 -14.79
C ALA A 52 5.55 10.64 -15.99
N PHE A 53 5.94 9.37 -15.79
CA PHE A 53 6.39 8.50 -16.87
C PHE A 53 5.31 8.24 -17.92
N ALA A 54 4.07 8.02 -17.51
CA ALA A 54 2.95 7.83 -18.43
C ALA A 54 2.67 9.08 -19.29
N LEU A 55 2.79 10.28 -18.70
CA LEU A 55 2.65 11.53 -19.45
C LEU A 55 3.80 11.76 -20.43
N MET A 56 5.05 11.48 -20.02
CA MET A 56 6.21 11.55 -20.91
C MET A 56 6.11 10.53 -22.05
N GLU A 57 5.65 9.31 -21.74
CA GLU A 57 5.40 8.25 -22.72
C GLU A 57 4.40 8.74 -23.77
N LEU A 58 3.25 9.25 -23.33
CA LEU A 58 2.23 9.79 -24.23
C LEU A 58 2.77 10.92 -25.13
N ALA A 59 3.53 11.86 -24.54
CA ALA A 59 4.15 12.94 -25.29
C ALA A 59 5.16 12.42 -26.33
N SER A 60 6.00 11.46 -25.95
CA SER A 60 7.00 10.86 -26.83
C SER A 60 6.37 10.04 -27.97
N ALA A 61 5.29 9.30 -27.69
CA ALA A 61 4.53 8.56 -28.68
C ALA A 61 3.88 9.50 -29.70
N ILE A 62 3.25 10.58 -29.24
CA ILE A 62 2.68 11.62 -30.11
C ILE A 62 3.79 12.26 -30.97
N ALA A 63 4.93 12.60 -30.38
CA ALA A 63 6.06 13.15 -31.13
C ALA A 63 6.58 12.17 -32.21
N ALA A 64 6.66 10.88 -31.90
CA ALA A 64 7.08 9.85 -32.85
C ALA A 64 6.09 9.69 -34.03
N MET A 65 4.79 9.91 -33.79
CA MET A 65 3.76 9.85 -34.83
C MET A 65 3.72 11.10 -35.72
N LEU A 66 3.96 12.29 -35.14
CA LEU A 66 3.84 13.57 -35.84
C LEU A 66 5.16 14.06 -36.46
N ALA A 67 6.31 13.55 -36.01
CA ALA A 67 7.62 13.98 -36.51
C ALA A 67 7.81 13.59 -38.00
N PRO A 68 8.41 14.48 -38.82
CA PRO A 68 8.81 14.14 -40.18
C PRO A 68 9.77 12.94 -40.21
N ALA A 69 9.67 12.14 -41.27
CA ALA A 69 10.53 10.98 -41.47
C ALA A 69 12.01 11.38 -41.44
N GLY A 70 12.77 10.78 -40.52
CA GLY A 70 14.17 11.10 -40.31
C GLY A 70 14.68 10.75 -38.91
N SER A 71 15.85 11.27 -38.56
CA SER A 71 16.52 10.98 -37.29
C SER A 71 15.71 11.39 -36.05
N VAL A 72 14.94 12.48 -36.14
CA VAL A 72 14.07 12.96 -35.06
C VAL A 72 12.94 11.96 -34.77
N GLN A 73 12.29 11.43 -35.80
CA GLN A 73 11.24 10.42 -35.64
C GLN A 73 11.80 9.14 -34.99
N VAL A 74 12.97 8.67 -35.47
CA VAL A 74 13.63 7.49 -34.90
C VAL A 74 14.00 7.71 -33.43
N LEU A 75 14.53 8.88 -33.08
CA LEU A 75 14.88 9.21 -31.71
C LEU A 75 13.64 9.26 -30.80
N ALA A 76 12.55 9.89 -31.25
CA ALA A 76 11.29 9.94 -30.51
C ALA A 76 10.70 8.54 -30.30
N ALA A 77 10.73 7.69 -31.33
CA ALA A 77 10.27 6.31 -31.24
C ALA A 77 11.13 5.47 -30.27
N ALA A 78 12.46 5.63 -30.31
CA ALA A 78 13.36 4.97 -29.37
C ALA A 78 13.12 5.41 -27.93
N LEU A 79 12.88 6.71 -27.71
CA LEU A 79 12.53 7.25 -26.40
C LEU A 79 11.21 6.68 -25.89
N ALA A 80 10.18 6.59 -26.74
CA ALA A 80 8.90 5.97 -26.39
C ALA A 80 9.07 4.49 -26.00
N VAL A 81 9.83 3.71 -26.78
CA VAL A 81 10.11 2.31 -26.42
C VAL A 81 10.84 2.20 -25.07
N LEU A 82 11.82 3.07 -24.82
CA LEU A 82 12.54 3.10 -23.55
C LEU A 82 11.60 3.43 -22.37
N LEU A 83 10.80 4.49 -22.50
CA LEU A 83 9.84 4.92 -21.49
C LEU A 83 8.78 3.84 -21.23
N LEU A 84 8.29 3.17 -22.28
CA LEU A 84 7.37 2.03 -22.16
C LEU A 84 7.99 0.87 -21.37
N VAL A 85 9.24 0.51 -21.67
CA VAL A 85 9.97 -0.55 -20.93
C VAL A 85 10.12 -0.19 -19.46
N LEU A 86 10.37 1.09 -19.15
CA LEU A 86 10.42 1.57 -17.78
C LEU A 86 9.03 1.60 -17.12
N LEU A 87 7.97 1.93 -17.85
CA LEU A 87 6.63 2.08 -17.29
C LEU A 87 6.08 0.76 -16.73
N VAL A 88 6.35 -0.37 -17.38
CA VAL A 88 5.90 -1.71 -16.95
C VAL A 88 6.29 -2.05 -15.50
N PRO A 89 7.57 -2.03 -15.09
CA PRO A 89 7.94 -2.32 -13.72
C PRO A 89 7.39 -1.30 -12.72
N TYR A 90 7.21 -0.03 -13.11
CA TYR A 90 6.58 0.98 -12.24
C TYR A 90 5.12 0.64 -11.94
N ILE A 91 4.34 0.26 -12.96
CA ILE A 91 2.95 -0.20 -12.80
C ILE A 91 2.89 -1.44 -11.89
N VAL A 92 3.72 -2.45 -12.16
CA VAL A 92 3.76 -3.68 -11.33
C VAL A 92 4.12 -3.37 -9.88
N HIS A 93 5.08 -2.48 -9.66
CA HIS A 93 5.48 -2.07 -8.31
C HIS A 93 4.35 -1.35 -7.58
N TYR A 94 3.63 -0.46 -8.27
CA TYR A 94 2.47 0.24 -7.71
C TYR A 94 1.37 -0.73 -7.25
N TYR A 95 0.98 -1.69 -8.09
CA TYR A 95 -0.03 -2.69 -7.71
C TYR A 95 0.40 -3.55 -6.53
N PHE A 96 1.69 -3.88 -6.42
CA PHE A 96 2.19 -4.56 -5.25
C PHE A 96 2.01 -3.73 -3.97
N LEU A 97 2.39 -2.46 -3.99
CA LEU A 97 2.27 -1.58 -2.83
C LEU A 97 0.80 -1.37 -2.43
N GLU A 98 -0.08 -1.19 -3.41
CA GLU A 98 -1.53 -1.09 -3.20
C GLU A 98 -2.05 -2.33 -2.47
N ASN A 99 -1.79 -3.53 -2.99
CA ASN A 99 -2.29 -4.78 -2.42
C ASN A 99 -1.80 -5.01 -0.99
N GLU A 100 -0.56 -4.65 -0.69
CA GLU A 100 -0.05 -4.79 0.67
C GLU A 100 -0.66 -3.75 1.63
N THR A 101 -0.90 -2.53 1.16
CA THR A 101 -1.59 -1.49 1.96
C THR A 101 -3.02 -1.91 2.29
N GLN A 102 -3.74 -2.53 1.34
CA GLN A 102 -5.10 -3.05 1.56
C GLN A 102 -5.15 -4.11 2.66
N LYS A 103 -4.12 -4.95 2.76
CA LYS A 103 -4.03 -5.96 3.84
C LYS A 103 -3.84 -5.32 5.21
N LEU A 104 -3.10 -4.20 5.30
CA LEU A 104 -2.95 -3.45 6.55
C LEU A 104 -4.30 -2.90 7.02
N TYR A 105 -5.15 -2.38 6.12
CA TYR A 105 -6.50 -1.94 6.50
C TYR A 105 -7.34 -3.07 7.07
N ALA A 106 -7.31 -4.26 6.46
CA ALA A 106 -8.02 -5.42 7.00
C ALA A 106 -7.51 -5.84 8.39
N GLN A 107 -6.20 -5.73 8.64
CA GLN A 107 -5.63 -5.97 9.97
C GLN A 107 -6.11 -4.93 10.98
N TYR A 108 -6.12 -3.65 10.61
CA TYR A 108 -6.65 -2.57 11.43
C TYR A 108 -8.11 -2.81 11.83
N ASP A 109 -8.98 -3.17 10.89
CA ASP A 109 -10.40 -3.46 11.18
C ASP A 109 -10.54 -4.61 12.19
N ARG A 110 -9.71 -5.65 12.05
CA ARG A 110 -9.67 -6.77 13.00
C ARG A 110 -9.19 -6.34 14.38
N MET A 111 -8.15 -5.49 14.47
CA MET A 111 -7.66 -4.93 15.74
C MET A 111 -8.74 -4.12 16.47
N ILE A 112 -9.49 -3.28 15.74
CA ILE A 112 -10.60 -2.50 16.30
C ILE A 112 -11.70 -3.41 16.83
N SER A 113 -12.08 -4.45 16.06
CA SER A 113 -13.11 -5.40 16.49
C SER A 113 -12.74 -6.17 17.76
N LEU A 114 -11.46 -6.51 17.93
CA LEU A 114 -10.94 -7.18 19.13
C LEU A 114 -10.92 -6.25 20.33
N ARG A 115 -10.47 -4.99 20.15
CA ARG A 115 -10.54 -3.96 21.21
C ARG A 115 -11.98 -3.78 21.71
N GLU A 116 -12.93 -3.58 20.80
CA GLU A 116 -14.36 -3.44 21.15
C GLU A 116 -14.92 -4.68 21.85
N SER A 117 -14.44 -5.87 21.49
CA SER A 117 -14.86 -7.13 22.11
C SER A 117 -14.26 -7.28 23.51
N ALA A 118 -13.00 -6.86 23.73
CA ALA A 118 -12.35 -6.82 25.04
C ALA A 118 -13.04 -5.79 25.97
N GLU A 119 -13.39 -4.62 25.47
CA GLU A 119 -14.14 -3.58 26.21
C GLU A 119 -15.55 -4.05 26.57
N ARG A 120 -16.25 -4.73 25.66
CA ARG A 120 -17.58 -5.32 25.92
C ARG A 120 -17.52 -6.49 26.89
N GLY A 121 -16.49 -7.33 26.80
CA GLY A 121 -16.23 -8.41 27.76
C GLY A 121 -15.91 -7.90 29.18
N GLY A 122 -15.33 -6.71 29.29
CA GLY A 122 -15.13 -6.00 30.56
C GLY A 122 -16.37 -5.32 31.13
N LYS A 123 -17.42 -5.10 30.31
CA LYS A 123 -18.64 -4.37 30.68
C LYS A 123 -19.86 -5.31 30.58
N THR A 124 -20.09 -6.09 31.64
CA THR A 124 -21.31 -6.84 32.06
C THR A 124 -21.32 -8.39 32.00
N ARG A 125 -21.31 -9.02 33.19
CA ARG A 125 -22.50 -9.75 33.65
C ARG A 125 -22.98 -9.11 34.97
N PRO A 126 -24.11 -8.40 35.02
CA PRO A 126 -24.78 -8.20 36.31
C PRO A 126 -25.13 -9.57 36.88
N ALA A 127 -24.82 -9.79 38.16
CA ALA A 127 -25.21 -10.99 38.86
C ALA A 127 -26.75 -11.14 38.80
N PRO A 128 -27.28 -12.34 38.53
CA PRO A 128 -28.72 -12.56 38.62
C PRO A 128 -29.18 -12.20 40.04
N PRO A 129 -30.33 -11.52 40.19
CA PRO A 129 -30.88 -11.27 41.52
C PRO A 129 -31.17 -12.62 42.20
N ILE A 130 -30.82 -12.67 43.48
CA ILE A 130 -30.82 -13.83 44.39
C ILE A 130 -32.14 -14.60 44.32
#